data_AF-A0A2I0QG01-F1
#
_entry.id   AF-A0A2I0QG01-F1
#
_cell.length_a   1.000
_cell.length_b   1.000
_cell.length_c   1.000
_cell.angle_alpha   90.00
_cell.angle_beta   90.00
_cell.angle_gamma   90.00
#
_symmetry.space_group_name_H-M   'P 1'
#
loop_
_entity.id
_entity.type
_entity.pdbx_description
1 polymer ?
#
loop_
_entity_poly.entity_id
_entity_poly.type
_entity_poly.pdbx_seq_one_letter_code
_entity_poly.pdbx_strand_id
1 'polypeptide(L)'
;MEKNIYLTRSEQKVYNLMVKVSGSIIKADNIKQLFSDISEEKINKVCSSLSKKGHLYRIKRNIYLIQSEPSEKPLILNPYKLALQIYPGYLAFHSALRIYDLTEYEPFTIFIATAGKSCMIKTGEYIFKYIFTKNTEGVEFYKNVYVSSKTKTFYDCFSKPQYCGGYSAITKALYLNKGCDWDKLKEYFENFASDTLCQRSGYVLELIKKANIVEIPDFIISYFKSRLKTTARLIPQNKSAGKYIKEWRILDNLGSENIISI
;
A
#
# COMPACT_ATOMS: atom_id res chain seq x y z
N MET A 1 -19.83 -11.54 -34.00
CA MET A 1 -18.57 -11.98 -34.64
C MET A 1 -17.60 -12.36 -33.55
N GLU A 2 -17.20 -13.62 -33.47
CA GLU A 2 -16.14 -14.03 -32.54
C GLU A 2 -14.83 -13.30 -32.88
N LYS A 3 -14.18 -12.77 -31.86
CA LYS A 3 -12.92 -12.04 -32.01
C LYS A 3 -11.83 -13.05 -32.35
N ASN A 4 -11.07 -12.83 -33.43
CA ASN A 4 -9.94 -13.71 -33.76
C ASN A 4 -8.85 -13.59 -32.67
N ILE A 5 -8.70 -14.64 -31.86
CA ILE A 5 -7.71 -14.72 -30.78
C ILE A 5 -6.40 -15.42 -31.21
N TYR A 6 -6.32 -15.96 -32.42
CA TYR A 6 -5.18 -16.74 -32.88
C TYR A 6 -3.96 -15.88 -33.20
N LEU A 7 -2.78 -16.34 -32.79
CA LEU A 7 -1.52 -15.67 -33.02
C LEU A 7 -0.89 -16.11 -34.35
N THR A 8 -0.36 -15.16 -35.10
CA THR A 8 0.54 -15.42 -36.22
C THR A 8 1.88 -15.97 -35.69
N ARG A 9 2.68 -16.60 -36.56
CA ARG A 9 4.02 -17.11 -36.18
C ARG A 9 4.90 -16.04 -35.51
N SER A 10 4.89 -14.83 -36.05
CA SER A 10 5.65 -13.70 -35.51
C SER A 10 5.15 -13.27 -34.13
N GLU A 11 3.84 -13.20 -33.94
CA GLU A 11 3.23 -12.86 -32.64
C GLU A 11 3.48 -13.95 -31.60
N GLN A 12 3.35 -15.23 -31.97
CA GLN A 12 3.61 -16.35 -31.08
C GLN A 12 5.07 -16.36 -30.60
N LYS A 13 6.02 -16.11 -31.50
CA LYS A 13 7.45 -16.03 -31.16
C LYS A 13 7.71 -14.93 -30.13
N VAL A 14 7.15 -13.73 -30.36
CA VAL A 14 7.30 -12.62 -29.42
C VAL A 14 6.62 -12.95 -28.09
N TYR A 15 5.36 -13.40 -28.10
CA TYR A 15 4.60 -13.75 -26.90
C TYR A 15 5.30 -14.79 -26.02
N ASN A 16 5.77 -15.90 -26.59
CA ASN A 16 6.48 -16.95 -25.84
C ASN A 16 7.75 -16.42 -25.17
N LEU A 17 8.44 -15.47 -25.82
CA LEU A 17 9.62 -14.83 -25.25
C LEU A 17 9.24 -13.84 -24.15
N MET A 18 8.14 -13.08 -24.31
CA MET A 18 7.61 -12.22 -23.25
C MET A 18 7.35 -13.02 -21.97
N VAL A 19 6.67 -14.17 -22.08
CA VAL A 19 6.36 -15.08 -20.96
C VAL A 19 7.63 -15.64 -20.31
N LYS A 20 8.67 -15.96 -21.10
CA LYS A 20 9.93 -16.50 -20.56
C LYS A 20 10.72 -15.47 -19.75
N VAL A 21 10.73 -14.21 -20.18
CA VAL A 21 11.59 -13.18 -19.58
C VAL A 21 10.87 -12.37 -18.51
N SER A 22 9.57 -12.19 -18.66
CA SER A 22 8.78 -11.25 -17.87
C SER A 22 7.68 -12.04 -17.17
N GLY A 23 7.67 -12.07 -15.83
CA GLY A 23 6.71 -12.85 -15.05
C GLY A 23 5.25 -12.65 -15.48
N SER A 24 4.54 -11.68 -14.90
CA SER A 24 3.18 -11.32 -15.32
C SER A 24 3.11 -9.93 -15.97
N ILE A 25 4.10 -9.06 -15.75
CA ILE A 25 4.16 -7.72 -16.37
C ILE A 25 5.32 -7.64 -17.33
N ILE A 26 5.05 -7.01 -18.48
CA ILE A 26 6.07 -6.60 -19.41
C ILE A 26 6.05 -5.09 -19.67
N LYS A 27 7.23 -4.48 -19.60
CA LYS A 27 7.45 -3.08 -19.97
C LYS A 27 7.92 -3.04 -21.41
N ALA A 28 7.36 -2.16 -22.23
CA ALA A 28 7.72 -2.05 -23.65
C ALA A 28 9.21 -1.77 -23.85
N ASP A 29 9.82 -1.02 -22.93
CA ASP A 29 11.25 -0.73 -22.97
C ASP A 29 12.10 -2.00 -22.73
N ASN A 30 11.64 -2.92 -21.87
CA ASN A 30 12.29 -4.23 -21.71
C ASN A 30 12.17 -5.06 -22.99
N ILE A 31 11.01 -5.01 -23.68
CA ILE A 31 10.85 -5.70 -24.98
C ILE A 31 11.87 -5.14 -25.97
N LYS A 32 12.01 -3.82 -26.08
CA LYS A 32 13.00 -3.21 -27.00
C LYS A 32 14.43 -3.66 -26.69
N GLN A 33 14.81 -3.71 -25.42
CA GLN A 33 16.15 -4.17 -25.01
C GLN A 33 16.39 -5.65 -25.34
N LEU A 34 15.36 -6.49 -25.20
CA LEU A 34 15.45 -7.92 -25.50
C LEU A 34 15.42 -8.22 -27.01
N PHE A 35 15.01 -7.25 -27.83
CA PHE A 35 14.83 -7.40 -29.27
C PHE A 35 15.50 -6.25 -30.04
N SER A 36 16.83 -6.12 -29.93
CA SER A 36 17.63 -5.15 -30.70
C SER A 36 17.42 -5.25 -32.21
N ASP A 37 17.10 -6.45 -32.70
CA ASP A 37 16.98 -6.76 -34.12
C ASP A 37 15.57 -6.48 -34.68
N ILE A 38 14.60 -6.11 -33.83
CA ILE A 38 13.23 -5.81 -34.22
C ILE A 38 12.99 -4.31 -34.07
N SER A 39 12.55 -3.65 -35.14
CA SER A 39 12.23 -2.23 -35.09
C SER A 39 11.13 -1.92 -34.06
N GLU A 40 11.24 -0.76 -33.42
CA GLU A 40 10.30 -0.29 -32.41
C GLU A 40 8.85 -0.27 -32.94
N GLU A 41 8.66 0.15 -34.19
CA GLU A 41 7.34 0.14 -34.82
C GLU A 41 6.73 -1.26 -34.88
N LYS A 42 7.54 -2.27 -35.17
CA LYS A 42 7.09 -3.66 -35.28
C LYS A 42 6.73 -4.22 -33.90
N ILE A 43 7.49 -3.89 -32.85
CA ILE A 43 7.15 -4.22 -31.46
C ILE A 43 5.81 -3.59 -31.07
N ASN A 44 5.62 -2.30 -31.36
CA ASN A 44 4.37 -1.60 -31.04
C ASN A 44 3.17 -2.19 -31.79
N LYS A 45 3.34 -2.56 -33.06
CA LYS A 45 2.30 -3.26 -33.86
C LYS A 45 1.96 -4.62 -33.25
N VAL A 46 2.95 -5.41 -32.85
CA VAL A 46 2.73 -6.71 -32.20
C VAL A 46 2.02 -6.54 -30.86
N CYS A 47 2.48 -5.65 -29.98
CA CYS A 47 1.81 -5.38 -28.70
C CYS A 47 0.37 -4.92 -28.87
N SER A 48 0.11 -4.06 -29.86
CA SER A 48 -1.24 -3.61 -30.21
C SER A 48 -2.13 -4.76 -30.68
N SER A 49 -1.60 -5.63 -31.55
CA SER A 49 -2.30 -6.81 -32.03
C SER A 49 -2.60 -7.80 -30.90
N LEU A 50 -1.59 -8.15 -30.08
CA LEU A 50 -1.76 -9.02 -28.91
C LEU A 50 -2.78 -8.45 -27.92
N SER A 51 -2.82 -7.14 -27.74
CA SER A 51 -3.83 -6.48 -26.89
C SER A 51 -5.23 -6.61 -27.47
N LYS A 52 -5.39 -6.41 -28.79
CA LYS A 52 -6.67 -6.62 -29.48
C LYS A 52 -7.16 -8.06 -29.36
N LYS A 53 -6.24 -9.02 -29.45
CA LYS A 53 -6.50 -10.46 -29.34
C LYS A 53 -6.67 -10.94 -27.89
N GLY A 54 -6.47 -10.08 -26.89
CA GLY A 54 -6.68 -10.39 -25.48
C GLY A 54 -5.51 -11.06 -24.76
N HIS A 55 -4.38 -11.31 -25.44
CA HIS A 55 -3.17 -11.91 -24.84
C HIS A 55 -2.39 -10.91 -23.97
N LEU A 56 -2.54 -9.62 -24.23
CA LEU A 56 -1.99 -8.55 -23.41
C LEU A 56 -3.11 -7.64 -22.91
N TYR A 57 -3.03 -7.24 -21.65
CA TYR A 57 -3.86 -6.17 -21.09
C TYR A 57 -3.00 -4.95 -20.80
N ARG A 58 -3.33 -3.81 -21.41
CA ARG A 58 -2.55 -2.57 -21.21
C ARG A 58 -2.91 -1.93 -19.86
N ILE A 59 -2.00 -1.99 -18.90
CA ILE A 59 -2.15 -1.34 -17.58
C ILE A 59 -1.98 0.18 -17.73
N LYS A 60 -0.92 0.61 -18.42
CA LYS A 60 -0.64 2.01 -18.73
C LYS A 60 0.18 2.11 -20.03
N ARG A 61 0.58 3.33 -20.41
CA ARG A 61 1.53 3.49 -21.52
C ARG A 61 2.80 2.66 -21.25
N ASN A 62 3.15 1.83 -22.23
CA ASN A 62 4.32 0.97 -22.22
C ASN A 62 4.37 -0.10 -21.11
N ILE A 63 3.26 -0.41 -20.44
CA ILE A 63 3.20 -1.50 -19.46
C ILE A 63 1.98 -2.36 -19.73
N TYR A 64 2.22 -3.64 -19.91
CA TYR A 64 1.23 -4.65 -20.24
C TYR A 64 1.28 -5.78 -19.22
N LEU A 65 0.11 -6.27 -18.83
CA LEU A 65 -0.10 -7.54 -18.16
C LEU A 65 -0.17 -8.62 -19.24
N ILE A 66 0.62 -9.67 -19.08
CA ILE A 66 0.53 -10.88 -19.90
C ILE A 66 -0.60 -11.73 -19.35
N GLN A 67 -1.55 -12.11 -20.20
CA GLN A 67 -2.70 -12.91 -19.77
C GLN A 67 -2.41 -14.38 -19.99
N SER A 68 -2.67 -15.21 -18.98
CA SER A 68 -2.54 -16.67 -19.11
C SER A 68 -3.47 -17.22 -20.20
N GLU A 69 -4.61 -16.57 -20.39
CA GLU A 69 -5.60 -16.88 -21.42
C GLU A 69 -6.11 -15.59 -22.08
N PRO A 70 -6.49 -15.62 -23.37
CA PRO A 70 -7.03 -14.45 -24.06
C PRO A 70 -8.29 -13.89 -23.38
N SER A 71 -8.24 -12.64 -22.93
CA SER A 71 -9.36 -11.98 -22.27
C SER A 71 -9.38 -10.48 -22.57
N GLU A 72 -10.55 -9.85 -22.47
CA GLU A 72 -10.63 -8.37 -22.51
C GLU A 72 -10.42 -7.74 -21.13
N LYS A 73 -10.72 -8.49 -20.06
CA LYS A 73 -10.51 -8.08 -18.67
C LYS A 73 -9.17 -8.61 -18.18
N PRO A 74 -8.46 -7.87 -17.30
CA PRO A 74 -7.18 -8.33 -16.79
C PRO A 74 -7.34 -9.53 -15.86
N LEU A 75 -6.64 -10.62 -16.16
CA LEU A 75 -6.54 -11.79 -15.29
C LEU A 75 -5.43 -11.57 -14.25
N ILE A 76 -5.82 -11.15 -13.05
CA ILE A 76 -4.90 -10.79 -11.96
C ILE A 76 -4.85 -11.92 -10.93
N LEU A 77 -3.80 -12.72 -10.95
CA LEU A 77 -3.61 -13.82 -9.99
C LEU A 77 -3.13 -13.34 -8.61
N ASN A 78 -2.27 -12.33 -8.58
CA ASN A 78 -1.74 -11.77 -7.35
C ASN A 78 -1.62 -10.24 -7.47
N PRO A 79 -2.58 -9.48 -6.92
CA PRO A 79 -2.59 -8.02 -7.05
C PRO A 79 -1.40 -7.35 -6.36
N TYR A 80 -0.90 -7.95 -5.27
CA TYR A 80 0.26 -7.44 -4.52
C TYR A 80 1.54 -7.49 -5.37
N LYS A 81 1.86 -8.66 -5.95
CA LYS A 81 3.01 -8.82 -6.85
C LYS A 81 2.89 -7.94 -8.09
N LEU A 82 1.68 -7.87 -8.66
CA LEU A 82 1.41 -7.04 -9.83
C LEU A 82 1.71 -5.56 -9.54
N ALA A 83 1.25 -5.04 -8.41
CA ALA A 83 1.53 -3.66 -8.01
C ALA A 83 3.04 -3.39 -7.88
N LEU A 84 3.79 -4.25 -7.20
CA LEU A 84 5.23 -4.08 -7.00
C LEU A 84 6.07 -4.16 -8.31
N GLN A 85 5.56 -4.81 -9.35
CA GLN A 85 6.22 -4.88 -10.65
C GLN A 85 6.02 -3.63 -11.53
N ILE A 86 4.93 -2.88 -11.31
CA ILE A 86 4.63 -1.68 -12.11
C ILE A 86 5.59 -0.54 -11.75
N TYR A 87 5.69 -0.22 -10.47
CA TYR A 87 6.58 0.80 -9.92
C TYR A 87 7.32 0.28 -8.68
N PRO A 88 8.56 0.74 -8.44
CA PRO A 88 9.32 0.36 -7.26
C PRO A 88 8.63 0.83 -5.98
N GLY A 89 8.66 -0.01 -4.96
CA GLY A 89 8.07 0.25 -3.65
C GLY A 89 7.96 -1.01 -2.83
N TYR A 90 7.23 -0.92 -1.72
CA TYR A 90 6.89 -2.04 -0.85
C TYR A 90 5.44 -1.89 -0.36
N LEU A 91 4.80 -3.00 -0.01
CA LEU A 91 3.44 -2.99 0.52
C LEU A 91 3.42 -2.32 1.90
N ALA A 92 2.49 -1.40 2.11
CA ALA A 92 2.40 -0.60 3.33
C ALA A 92 0.94 -0.41 3.75
N PHE A 93 0.72 0.24 4.91
CA PHE A 93 -0.60 0.58 5.42
C PHE A 93 -1.54 -0.65 5.48
N HIS A 94 -2.79 -0.54 4.99
CA HIS A 94 -3.74 -1.66 5.00
C HIS A 94 -3.21 -2.92 4.28
N SER A 95 -2.43 -2.77 3.21
CA SER A 95 -1.89 -3.93 2.48
C SER A 95 -0.88 -4.70 3.32
N ALA A 96 -0.03 -4.01 4.08
CA ALA A 96 0.88 -4.66 5.01
C ALA A 96 0.12 -5.33 6.17
N LEU A 97 -0.89 -4.64 6.74
CA LEU A 97 -1.76 -5.25 7.75
C LEU A 97 -2.36 -6.57 7.25
N ARG A 98 -2.86 -6.59 6.01
CA ARG A 98 -3.43 -7.80 5.40
C ARG A 98 -2.40 -8.92 5.23
N ILE A 99 -1.20 -8.61 4.76
CA ILE A 99 -0.10 -9.58 4.58
C ILE A 99 0.30 -10.25 5.90
N TYR A 100 0.26 -9.50 7.01
CA TYR A 100 0.52 -10.02 8.36
C TYR A 100 -0.72 -10.61 9.06
N ASP A 101 -1.85 -10.73 8.37
CA ASP A 101 -3.11 -11.24 8.93
C ASP A 101 -3.62 -10.41 10.13
N LEU A 102 -3.34 -9.09 10.12
CA LEU A 102 -3.77 -8.11 11.12
C LEU A 102 -5.05 -7.35 10.72
N THR A 103 -5.76 -7.86 9.72
CA THR A 103 -7.08 -7.40 9.27
C THR A 103 -7.78 -8.54 8.54
N GLU A 104 -9.10 -8.63 8.71
CA GLU A 104 -9.96 -9.62 8.06
C GLU A 104 -10.41 -9.16 6.67
N TYR A 105 -10.28 -7.86 6.37
CA TYR A 105 -10.75 -7.29 5.11
C TYR A 105 -9.77 -7.57 3.97
N GLU A 106 -10.23 -8.25 2.92
CA GLU A 106 -9.46 -8.39 1.68
C GLU A 106 -9.61 -7.10 0.83
N PRO A 107 -8.51 -6.36 0.59
CA PRO A 107 -8.62 -5.05 -0.03
C PRO A 107 -8.56 -5.11 -1.56
N PHE A 108 -9.53 -4.46 -2.21
CA PHE A 108 -9.42 -4.12 -3.64
C PHE A 108 -8.47 -2.94 -3.89
N THR A 109 -8.11 -2.19 -2.85
CA THR A 109 -7.08 -1.14 -2.94
C THR A 109 -5.76 -1.64 -2.35
N ILE A 110 -4.75 -1.78 -3.20
CA ILE A 110 -3.40 -2.14 -2.77
C ILE A 110 -2.60 -0.86 -2.52
N PHE A 111 -2.11 -0.70 -1.30
CA PHE A 111 -1.32 0.44 -0.86
C PHE A 111 0.17 0.10 -0.92
N ILE A 112 0.91 0.94 -1.64
CA ILE A 112 2.34 0.78 -1.86
C ILE A 112 3.02 2.05 -1.40
N ALA A 113 3.99 1.93 -0.51
CA ALA A 113 4.89 3.03 -0.20
C ALA A 113 6.02 3.05 -1.24
N THR A 114 6.32 4.23 -1.76
CA THR A 114 7.32 4.41 -2.83
C THR A 114 8.18 5.64 -2.57
N ALA A 115 9.43 5.61 -3.02
CA ALA A 115 10.28 6.80 -3.11
C ALA A 115 9.94 7.67 -4.34
N GLY A 116 9.14 7.15 -5.27
CA GLY A 116 8.67 7.87 -6.45
C GLY A 116 7.43 8.75 -6.19
N LYS A 117 6.93 9.40 -7.24
CA LYS A 117 5.72 10.24 -7.15
C LYS A 117 4.49 9.42 -6.78
N SER A 118 3.71 9.92 -5.82
CA SER A 118 2.39 9.37 -5.50
C SER A 118 1.51 9.31 -6.75
N CYS A 119 0.88 8.17 -7.00
CA CYS A 119 -0.03 7.99 -8.11
C CYS A 119 -1.05 6.88 -7.82
N MET A 120 -2.08 6.81 -8.66
CA MET A 120 -3.11 5.79 -8.59
C MET A 120 -3.25 5.15 -9.97
N ILE A 121 -3.34 3.82 -9.99
CA ILE A 121 -3.58 3.05 -11.21
C ILE A 121 -4.76 2.12 -10.94
N LYS A 122 -5.79 2.20 -11.78
CA LYS A 122 -6.89 1.24 -11.77
C LYS A 122 -6.58 0.12 -12.76
N THR A 123 -6.70 -1.13 -12.34
CA THR A 123 -6.44 -2.31 -13.20
C THR A 123 -7.44 -3.38 -12.85
N GLY A 124 -8.43 -3.57 -13.73
CA GLY A 124 -9.59 -4.41 -13.42
C GLY A 124 -10.40 -3.84 -12.27
N GLU A 125 -10.64 -4.68 -11.27
CA GLU A 125 -11.30 -4.30 -10.00
C GLU A 125 -10.34 -3.67 -8.98
N TYR A 126 -9.03 -3.80 -9.18
CA TYR A 126 -8.04 -3.30 -8.22
C TYR A 126 -7.67 -1.84 -8.45
N ILE A 127 -7.36 -1.16 -7.35
CA ILE A 127 -6.74 0.16 -7.32
C ILE A 127 -5.36 0.03 -6.68
N PHE A 128 -4.30 0.33 -7.43
CA PHE A 128 -2.95 0.40 -6.91
C PHE A 128 -2.64 1.85 -6.54
N LYS A 129 -2.47 2.11 -5.26
CA LYS A 129 -2.24 3.45 -4.71
C LYS A 129 -0.82 3.55 -4.19
N TYR A 130 0.01 4.25 -4.94
CA TYR A 130 1.39 4.54 -4.61
C TYR A 130 1.43 5.83 -3.78
N ILE A 131 2.01 5.73 -2.60
CA ILE A 131 2.10 6.81 -1.63
C ILE A 131 3.57 7.12 -1.42
N PHE A 132 3.94 8.36 -1.72
CA PHE A 132 5.29 8.84 -1.47
C PHE A 132 5.64 8.72 0.03
N THR A 133 6.81 8.17 0.29
CA THR A 133 7.48 8.16 1.58
C THR A 133 8.94 8.56 1.40
N LYS A 134 9.48 9.31 2.36
CA LYS A 134 10.92 9.58 2.45
C LYS A 134 11.65 8.47 3.22
N ASN A 135 10.93 7.71 4.04
CA ASN A 135 11.50 6.66 4.88
C ASN A 135 11.24 5.28 4.25
N THR A 136 12.31 4.65 3.77
CA THR A 136 12.33 3.28 3.23
C THR A 136 12.99 2.27 4.17
N GLU A 137 13.36 2.66 5.40
CA GLU A 137 13.90 1.74 6.40
C GLU A 137 12.81 0.80 6.91
N GLY A 138 13.18 -0.42 7.34
CA GLY A 138 12.24 -1.41 7.86
C GLY A 138 11.37 -2.07 6.81
N VAL A 139 11.94 -2.33 5.63
CA VAL A 139 11.30 -3.15 4.59
C VAL A 139 11.85 -4.56 4.68
N GLU A 140 10.97 -5.55 4.60
CA GLU A 140 11.31 -6.97 4.65
C GLU A 140 10.71 -7.71 3.45
N PHE A 141 11.27 -8.89 3.16
CA PHE A 141 10.72 -9.81 2.18
C PHE A 141 9.97 -10.92 2.92
N TYR A 142 8.64 -10.90 2.85
CA TYR A 142 7.77 -11.80 3.58
C TYR A 142 6.62 -12.27 2.69
N LYS A 143 6.21 -13.55 2.80
CA LYS A 143 5.20 -14.19 1.92
C LYS A 143 5.42 -13.89 0.41
N ASN A 144 6.68 -13.91 -0.03
CA ASN A 144 7.10 -13.65 -1.41
C ASN A 144 6.77 -12.24 -1.96
N VAL A 145 6.70 -11.23 -1.09
CA VAL A 145 6.50 -9.82 -1.44
C VAL A 145 7.37 -8.91 -0.56
N TYR A 146 7.73 -7.73 -1.07
CA TYR A 146 8.35 -6.68 -0.25
C TYR A 146 7.28 -5.92 0.52
N VAL A 147 7.42 -5.83 1.83
CA VAL A 147 6.43 -5.25 2.75
C VAL A 147 7.12 -4.50 3.89
N SER A 148 6.47 -3.49 4.48
CA SER A 148 6.96 -2.85 5.71
C SER A 148 6.98 -3.86 6.85
N SER A 149 7.99 -3.87 7.70
CA SER A 149 7.99 -4.64 8.95
C SER A 149 6.74 -4.33 9.79
N LYS A 150 6.35 -5.22 10.71
CA LYS A 150 5.16 -4.99 11.56
C LYS A 150 5.20 -3.64 12.28
N THR A 151 6.31 -3.30 12.92
CA THR A 151 6.46 -2.02 13.66
C THR A 151 6.39 -0.82 12.73
N LYS A 152 7.07 -0.87 11.57
CA LYS A 152 6.95 0.17 10.55
C LYS A 152 5.52 0.31 10.05
N THR A 153 4.81 -0.81 9.88
CA THR A 153 3.41 -0.80 9.45
C THR A 153 2.55 -0.03 10.44
N PHE A 154 2.70 -0.23 11.75
CA PHE A 154 2.00 0.56 12.76
C PHE A 154 2.36 2.05 12.67
N TYR A 155 3.64 2.39 12.54
CA TYR A 155 4.06 3.78 12.33
C TYR A 155 3.43 4.41 11.08
N ASP A 156 3.49 3.72 9.94
CA ASP A 156 2.92 4.20 8.66
C ASP A 156 1.40 4.40 8.80
N CYS A 157 0.70 3.48 9.48
CA CYS A 157 -0.73 3.60 9.74
C CYS A 157 -1.05 4.80 10.64
N PHE A 158 -0.31 5.02 11.73
CA PHE A 158 -0.49 6.22 12.57
C PHE A 158 -0.18 7.52 11.82
N SER A 159 0.82 7.50 10.94
CA SER A 159 1.21 8.67 10.14
C SER A 159 0.11 9.07 9.13
N LYS A 160 -0.53 8.07 8.51
CA LYS A 160 -1.56 8.28 7.47
C LYS A 160 -2.74 7.32 7.67
N PRO A 161 -3.57 7.51 8.71
CA PRO A 161 -4.64 6.58 9.07
C PRO A 161 -5.68 6.38 7.97
N GLN A 162 -5.85 7.36 7.07
CA GLN A 162 -6.73 7.25 5.91
C GLN A 162 -6.32 6.15 4.90
N TYR A 163 -5.12 5.57 5.01
CA TYR A 163 -4.65 4.47 4.16
C TYR A 163 -4.68 3.10 4.85
N CYS A 164 -5.08 3.04 6.11
CA CYS A 164 -5.23 1.78 6.86
C CYS A 164 -6.66 1.52 7.35
N GLY A 165 -7.63 2.35 7.00
CA GLY A 165 -9.02 2.22 7.47
C GLY A 165 -9.35 3.07 8.71
N GLY A 166 -8.51 4.03 9.07
CA GLY A 166 -8.70 4.89 10.23
C GLY A 166 -8.07 4.35 11.52
N TYR A 167 -8.33 5.01 12.64
CA TYR A 167 -7.76 4.61 13.93
C TYR A 167 -8.36 3.32 14.49
N SER A 168 -9.64 3.01 14.23
CA SER A 168 -10.24 1.72 14.61
C SER A 168 -9.48 0.53 14.01
N ALA A 169 -9.10 0.62 12.74
CA ALA A 169 -8.30 -0.42 12.09
C ALA A 169 -6.90 -0.58 12.73
N ILE A 170 -6.31 0.51 13.23
CA ILE A 170 -5.04 0.45 13.96
C ILE A 170 -5.25 -0.23 15.32
N THR A 171 -6.31 0.12 16.04
CA THR A 171 -6.68 -0.51 17.30
C THR A 171 -6.89 -2.02 17.13
N LYS A 172 -7.67 -2.43 16.12
CA LYS A 172 -7.90 -3.84 15.79
C LYS A 172 -6.61 -4.56 15.41
N ALA A 173 -5.76 -3.93 14.61
CA ALA A 173 -4.46 -4.51 14.25
C ALA A 173 -3.53 -4.69 15.47
N LEU A 174 -3.50 -3.73 16.39
CA LEU A 174 -2.74 -3.84 17.64
C LEU A 174 -3.30 -4.96 18.52
N TYR A 175 -4.63 -5.08 18.62
CA TYR A 175 -5.29 -6.16 19.35
C TYR A 175 -4.91 -7.54 18.79
N LEU A 176 -5.05 -7.73 17.48
CA LEU A 176 -4.68 -8.99 16.80
C LEU A 176 -3.20 -9.31 16.94
N ASN A 177 -2.32 -8.31 16.90
CA ASN A 177 -0.88 -8.50 17.07
C ASN A 177 -0.45 -8.58 18.55
N LYS A 178 -1.37 -8.39 19.51
CA LYS A 178 -1.08 -8.31 20.95
C LYS A 178 -0.03 -7.24 21.29
N GLY A 179 -0.20 -6.05 20.73
CA GLY A 179 0.72 -4.93 20.86
C GLY A 179 1.72 -4.84 19.71
N CYS A 180 2.86 -4.21 19.95
CA CYS A 180 3.95 -4.10 18.99
C CYS A 180 5.29 -3.94 19.72
N ASP A 181 6.38 -3.89 18.95
CA ASP A 181 7.69 -3.52 19.50
C ASP A 181 7.70 -2.01 19.81
N TRP A 182 7.43 -1.67 21.07
CA TRP A 182 7.22 -0.30 21.53
C TRP A 182 8.49 0.55 21.48
N ASP A 183 9.66 -0.05 21.71
CA ASP A 183 10.95 0.64 21.62
C ASP A 183 11.26 1.03 20.18
N LYS A 184 11.13 0.08 19.24
CA LYS A 184 11.29 0.41 17.82
C LYS A 184 10.21 1.36 17.31
N LEU A 185 8.98 1.26 17.83
CA LEU A 185 7.94 2.23 17.48
C LEU A 185 8.38 3.63 17.91
N LYS A 186 8.87 3.79 19.14
CA LYS A 186 9.41 5.05 19.65
C LYS A 186 10.52 5.59 18.73
N GLU A 187 11.48 4.76 18.33
CA GLU A 187 12.56 5.14 17.40
C GLU A 187 12.03 5.70 16.08
N TYR A 188 11.01 5.06 15.49
CA TYR A 188 10.36 5.59 14.28
C TYR A 188 9.73 6.98 14.51
N PHE A 189 9.07 7.19 15.65
CA PHE A 189 8.51 8.49 15.97
C PHE A 189 9.59 9.53 16.27
N GLU A 190 10.71 9.16 16.91
CA GLU A 190 11.83 10.07 17.18
C GLU A 190 12.46 10.58 15.89
N ASN A 191 12.69 9.68 14.94
CA ASN A 191 13.42 9.98 13.70
C ASN A 191 12.54 10.65 12.64
N PHE A 192 11.24 10.34 12.60
CA PHE A 192 10.40 10.68 11.44
C PHE A 192 9.10 11.42 11.75
N ALA A 193 8.65 11.47 13.01
CA ALA A 193 7.38 12.09 13.35
C ALA A 193 7.50 13.57 13.72
N SER A 194 6.50 14.35 13.33
CA SER A 194 6.28 15.68 13.89
C SER A 194 5.67 15.59 15.29
N ASP A 195 5.81 16.66 16.07
CA ASP A 195 5.20 16.76 17.40
C ASP A 195 3.67 16.55 17.35
N THR A 196 3.01 17.05 16.30
CA THR A 196 1.58 16.83 16.08
C THR A 196 1.23 15.37 15.79
N LEU A 197 2.09 14.63 15.09
CA LEU A 197 1.88 13.19 14.86
C LEU A 197 2.05 12.42 16.18
N CYS A 198 3.13 12.69 16.94
CA CYS A 198 3.33 12.16 18.28
C CYS A 198 2.11 12.39 19.19
N GLN A 199 1.59 13.61 19.20
CA GLN A 199 0.42 14.01 19.98
C GLN A 199 -0.85 13.19 19.60
N ARG A 200 -1.13 13.02 18.30
CA ARG A 200 -2.27 12.22 17.82
C ARG A 200 -2.14 10.75 18.19
N SER A 201 -0.97 10.17 17.93
CA SER A 201 -0.69 8.76 18.20
C SER A 201 -0.73 8.47 19.69
N GLY A 202 -0.16 9.33 20.53
CA GLY A 202 -0.22 9.19 21.97
C GLY A 202 -1.64 9.24 22.53
N TYR A 203 -2.49 10.16 22.05
CA TYR A 203 -3.90 10.20 22.45
C TYR A 203 -4.64 8.91 22.11
N VAL A 204 -4.48 8.42 20.87
CA VAL A 204 -5.10 7.16 20.44
C VAL A 204 -4.61 5.98 21.28
N LEU A 205 -3.31 5.86 21.52
CA LEU A 205 -2.75 4.81 22.37
C LEU A 205 -3.23 4.91 23.83
N GLU A 206 -3.39 6.11 24.38
CA GLU A 206 -3.93 6.27 25.74
C GLU A 206 -5.40 5.83 25.82
N LEU A 207 -6.21 6.08 24.77
CA LEU A 207 -7.57 5.57 24.69
C LEU A 207 -7.61 4.04 24.63
N ILE A 208 -6.78 3.43 23.79
CA ILE A 208 -6.65 1.96 23.66
C ILE A 208 -6.25 1.35 25.01
N LYS A 209 -5.29 1.99 25.70
CA LYS A 209 -4.83 1.58 27.03
C LYS A 209 -5.97 1.66 28.06
N LYS A 210 -6.68 2.79 28.13
CA LYS A 210 -7.80 2.99 29.07
C LYS A 210 -8.96 2.03 28.84
N ALA A 211 -9.17 1.61 27.59
CA ALA A 211 -10.17 0.61 27.23
C ALA A 211 -9.70 -0.84 27.46
N ASN A 212 -8.49 -1.05 28.00
CA ASN A 212 -7.89 -2.38 28.25
C ASN A 212 -7.86 -3.29 27.01
N ILE A 213 -7.70 -2.71 25.82
CA ILE A 213 -7.69 -3.47 24.56
C ILE A 213 -6.35 -4.17 24.36
N VAL A 214 -5.26 -3.45 24.62
CA VAL A 214 -3.88 -3.93 24.49
C VAL A 214 -3.08 -3.35 25.65
N GLU A 215 -2.13 -4.13 26.16
CA GLU A 215 -1.16 -3.64 27.13
C GLU A 215 -0.21 -2.64 26.45
N ILE A 216 -0.26 -1.39 26.91
CA ILE A 216 0.56 -0.29 26.39
C ILE A 216 1.45 0.21 27.53
N PRO A 217 2.79 0.09 27.41
CA PRO A 217 3.71 0.54 28.44
C PRO A 217 3.59 2.04 28.76
N ASP A 218 3.79 2.45 30.01
CA ASP A 218 3.71 3.86 30.38
C ASP A 218 4.81 4.74 29.78
N PHE A 219 5.96 4.14 29.45
CA PHE A 219 7.08 4.89 28.86
C PHE A 219 6.71 5.47 27.49
N ILE A 220 5.96 4.72 26.66
CA ILE A 220 5.61 5.19 25.31
C ILE A 220 4.58 6.32 25.38
N ILE A 221 3.62 6.24 26.32
CA ILE A 221 2.66 7.33 26.57
C ILE A 221 3.39 8.57 27.10
N SER A 222 4.32 8.38 28.04
CA SER A 222 5.16 9.47 28.58
C SER A 222 6.00 10.14 27.50
N TYR A 223 6.59 9.36 26.59
CA TYR A 223 7.30 9.88 25.44
C TYR A 223 6.39 10.75 24.56
N PHE A 224 5.19 10.31 24.21
CA PHE A 224 4.29 11.14 23.42
C PHE A 224 3.82 12.40 24.15
N LYS A 225 3.61 12.34 25.48
CA LYS A 225 3.28 13.51 26.30
C LYS A 225 4.40 14.56 26.36
N SER A 226 5.67 14.15 26.28
CA SER A 226 6.79 15.11 26.25
C SER A 226 6.85 15.93 24.95
N ARG A 227 6.15 15.49 23.90
CA ARG A 227 6.11 16.14 22.58
C ARG A 227 4.92 17.11 22.39
N LEU A 228 4.14 17.38 23.44
CA LEU A 228 2.96 18.26 23.38
C LEU A 228 3.34 19.75 23.29
N LYS A 229 3.49 20.27 22.06
CA LYS A 229 3.81 21.69 21.85
C LYS A 229 2.59 22.56 21.58
N THR A 230 1.72 22.16 20.65
CA THR A 230 0.61 22.99 20.16
C THR A 230 -0.73 22.27 20.30
N THR A 231 -1.82 22.96 19.95
CA THR A 231 -3.13 22.33 19.81
C THR A 231 -3.24 21.66 18.43
N ALA A 232 -3.88 20.49 18.39
CA ALA A 232 -4.03 19.73 17.16
C ALA A 232 -5.45 19.18 17.01
N ARG A 233 -5.93 19.08 15.76
CA ARG A 233 -7.11 18.25 15.45
C ARG A 233 -6.69 16.81 15.28
N LEU A 234 -7.49 15.86 15.77
CA LEU A 234 -7.19 14.42 15.61
C LEU A 234 -7.21 14.00 14.13
N ILE A 235 -8.25 14.40 13.40
CA ILE A 235 -8.37 14.23 11.94
C ILE A 235 -8.34 15.61 11.27
N PRO A 236 -7.21 16.00 10.63
CA PRO A 236 -7.08 17.33 10.00
C PRO A 236 -8.13 17.66 8.93
N GLN A 237 -8.57 16.64 8.19
CA GLN A 237 -9.47 16.79 7.05
C GLN A 237 -10.93 16.99 7.48
N ASN A 238 -11.28 16.61 8.71
CA ASN A 238 -12.62 16.77 9.23
C ASN A 238 -12.89 18.21 9.68
N LYS A 239 -14.17 18.55 9.78
CA LYS A 239 -14.63 19.82 10.38
C LYS A 239 -14.08 19.96 11.81
N SER A 240 -13.88 21.20 12.23
CA SER A 240 -13.47 21.54 13.60
C SER A 240 -14.67 21.46 14.55
N ALA A 241 -15.19 20.25 14.75
CA ALA A 241 -16.29 19.95 15.66
C ALA A 241 -15.88 18.76 16.54
N GLY A 242 -16.32 18.74 17.80
CA GLY A 242 -16.04 17.64 18.72
C GLY A 242 -15.51 18.09 20.08
N LYS A 243 -14.90 17.17 20.82
CA LYS A 243 -14.50 17.37 22.22
C LYS A 243 -13.03 17.74 22.32
N TYR A 244 -12.72 18.83 23.00
CA TYR A 244 -11.32 19.17 23.30
C TYR A 244 -10.82 18.40 24.52
N ILE A 245 -9.71 17.69 24.35
CA ILE A 245 -9.03 16.89 25.37
C ILE A 245 -7.80 17.67 25.82
N LYS A 246 -7.91 18.29 27.00
CA LYS A 246 -6.93 19.25 27.52
C LYS A 246 -5.56 18.59 27.77
N GLU A 247 -5.56 17.37 28.28
CA GLU A 247 -4.38 16.57 28.64
C GLU A 247 -3.50 16.30 27.42
N TRP A 248 -4.13 16.12 26.26
CA TRP A 248 -3.45 15.88 24.99
C TRP A 248 -3.39 17.12 24.09
N ARG A 249 -3.98 18.24 24.50
CA ARG A 249 -4.16 19.44 23.66
C ARG A 249 -4.78 19.11 22.29
N ILE A 250 -5.66 18.12 22.23
CA ILE A 250 -6.28 17.62 20.99
C ILE A 250 -7.76 17.97 20.92
N LEU A 251 -8.23 18.44 19.77
CA LEU A 251 -9.64 18.40 19.42
C LEU A 251 -9.95 17.04 18.81
N ASP A 252 -10.65 16.20 19.57
CA ASP A 252 -11.19 14.93 19.09
C ASP A 252 -12.44 15.20 18.25
N ASN A 253 -12.24 15.14 16.93
CA ASN A 253 -13.26 15.32 15.91
C ASN A 253 -13.59 13.99 15.19
N LEU A 254 -13.41 12.87 15.88
CA LEU A 254 -13.78 11.53 15.44
C LEU A 254 -14.71 10.84 16.44
N GLY A 255 -14.52 11.08 17.75
CA GLY A 255 -15.21 10.37 18.82
C GLY A 255 -14.42 9.15 19.28
N SER A 256 -14.22 9.02 20.59
CA SER A 256 -13.40 7.96 21.18
C SER A 256 -13.91 6.56 20.87
N GLU A 257 -15.23 6.39 20.79
CA GLU A 257 -15.92 5.16 20.42
C GLU A 257 -15.54 4.66 19.02
N ASN A 258 -15.32 5.57 18.08
CA ASN A 258 -14.89 5.24 16.71
C ASN A 258 -13.40 4.89 16.62
N ILE A 259 -12.63 5.09 17.69
CA ILE A 259 -11.21 4.74 17.79
C ILE A 259 -11.05 3.37 18.44
N ILE A 260 -11.80 3.09 19.51
CA ILE A 260 -11.67 1.87 20.32
C ILE A 260 -12.57 0.72 19.84
N SER A 261 -13.38 0.94 18.80
CA SER A 261 -14.20 -0.10 18.17
C SER A 261 -13.31 -1.16 17.49
N ILE A 262 -13.56 -2.44 17.80
CA ILE A 262 -12.82 -3.62 17.33
C ILE A 262 -13.75 -4.58 16.58
#